data_AF-A0A9D6T267-F1
#
_entry.id   AF-A0A9D6T267-F1
#
_cell.length_a   1.000
_cell.length_b   1.000
_cell.length_c   1.000
_cell.angle_alpha   90.00
_cell.angle_beta   90.00
_cell.angle_gamma   90.00
#
_symmetry.space_group_name_H-M   'P 1'
#
loop_
_entity.id
_entity.type
_entity.pdbx_description
1 polymer ?
#
loop_
_entity_poly.entity_id
_entity_poly.type
_entity_poly.pdbx_seq_one_letter_code
_entity_poly.pdbx_strand_id
1 'polypeptide(L)'
;MPAAREIADAVRARRTTARDVVAAALLRIKAGDPALNCFTAITGERALADAARVDRLIGEGRDPGPLAGVPFAAKNLFDVAGVVTLAGSRINLD
;
A
#
# COMPACT_ATOMS: atom_id res chain seq x y z
N MET A 1 9.44 -8.44 5.26
CA MET A 1 8.10 -7.96 5.69
C MET A 1 7.36 -9.16 6.24
N PRO A 2 6.59 -9.01 7.32
CA PRO A 2 5.76 -10.09 7.86
C PRO A 2 4.67 -10.53 6.87
N ALA A 3 4.00 -11.64 7.15
CA ALA A 3 2.85 -12.08 6.35
C ALA A 3 1.67 -11.09 6.49
N ALA A 4 0.78 -11.04 5.48
CA ALA A 4 -0.37 -10.13 5.48
C ALA A 4 -1.24 -10.25 6.75
N ARG A 5 -1.48 -11.49 7.21
CA ARG A 5 -2.24 -11.74 8.43
C ARG A 5 -1.55 -11.18 9.67
N GLU A 6 -0.22 -11.34 9.76
CA GLU A 6 0.58 -10.82 10.87
C GLU A 6 0.59 -9.29 10.92
N ILE A 7 0.67 -8.64 9.74
CA ILE A 7 0.56 -7.19 9.62
C ILE A 7 -0.81 -6.73 10.14
N ALA A 8 -1.89 -7.32 9.62
CA ALA A 8 -3.24 -6.94 10.01
C ALA A 8 -3.49 -7.13 11.51
N ASP A 9 -3.03 -8.24 12.07
CA ASP A 9 -3.16 -8.53 13.51
C ASP A 9 -2.34 -7.56 14.37
N ALA A 10 -1.12 -7.20 13.94
CA ALA A 10 -0.28 -6.24 14.65
C ALA A 10 -0.87 -4.82 14.63
N VAL A 11 -1.42 -4.38 13.50
CA VAL A 11 -2.06 -3.07 13.34
C VAL A 11 -3.35 -2.99 14.16
N ARG A 12 -4.24 -4.00 14.09
CA ARG A 12 -5.45 -4.05 14.93
C ARG A 12 -5.15 -4.03 16.43
N ALA A 13 -4.12 -4.76 16.84
CA ALA A 13 -3.69 -4.82 18.23
C ALA A 13 -2.87 -3.59 18.66
N ARG A 14 -2.72 -2.57 17.79
CA ARG A 14 -1.92 -1.36 18.01
C ARG A 14 -0.46 -1.63 18.43
N ARG A 15 0.09 -2.78 18.03
CA ARG A 15 1.53 -3.10 18.21
C ARG A 15 2.41 -2.34 17.22
N THR A 16 1.82 -1.88 16.11
CA THR A 16 2.41 -0.98 15.12
C THR A 16 1.27 -0.15 14.49
N THR A 17 1.60 0.89 13.74
CA THR A 17 0.62 1.67 12.99
C THR A 17 0.58 1.22 11.53
N ALA A 18 -0.58 1.38 10.87
CA ALA A 18 -0.68 1.17 9.44
C ALA A 18 0.29 2.10 8.68
N ARG A 19 0.46 3.34 9.15
CA ARG A 19 1.39 4.31 8.57
C ARG A 19 2.84 3.80 8.60
N ASP A 20 3.30 3.24 9.72
CA ASP A 20 4.68 2.73 9.84
C ASP A 20 4.91 1.54 8.90
N VAL A 21 3.93 0.64 8.80
CA VAL A 21 4.00 -0.50 7.87
C VAL A 21 4.11 -0.03 6.42
N VAL A 22 3.25 0.91 6.00
CA VAL A 22 3.25 1.44 4.63
C VAL A 22 4.53 2.23 4.35
N ALA A 23 5.01 3.04 5.30
CA ALA A 23 6.27 3.76 5.17
C ALA A 23 7.46 2.80 4.99
N ALA A 24 7.49 1.71 5.77
CA ALA A 24 8.52 0.68 5.63
C ALA A 24 8.46 -0.03 4.25
N ALA A 25 7.26 -0.29 3.72
CA ALA A 25 7.10 -0.86 2.38
C ALA A 25 7.60 0.10 1.29
N LEU A 26 7.27 1.39 1.38
CA LEU A 26 7.76 2.41 0.44
C LEU A 26 9.29 2.57 0.48
N LEU A 27 9.91 2.49 1.67
CA LEU A 27 11.37 2.50 1.80
C LEU A 27 12.01 1.28 1.13
N ARG A 28 11.41 0.09 1.26
CA ARG A 28 11.88 -1.12 0.59
C ARG A 28 11.78 -1.01 -0.93
N ILE A 29 10.69 -0.44 -1.44
CA ILE A 29 10.52 -0.15 -2.87
C ILE A 29 11.64 0.79 -3.34
N LYS A 30 11.82 1.92 -2.65
CA LYS A 30 12.87 2.91 -2.98
C LYS A 30 14.27 2.28 -3.06
N ALA A 31 14.57 1.35 -2.14
CA ALA A 31 15.87 0.69 -2.09
C ALA A 31 16.05 -0.42 -3.14
N GLY A 32 15.00 -1.20 -3.43
CA GLY A 32 15.11 -2.42 -4.24
C GLY A 32 14.64 -2.30 -5.69
N ASP A 33 13.67 -1.43 -5.96
CA ASP A 33 13.03 -1.34 -7.28
C ASP A 33 13.95 -0.87 -8.41
N PRO A 34 15.00 -0.04 -8.19
CA PRO A 34 15.96 0.27 -9.25
C PRO A 34 16.64 -0.96 -9.87
N ALA A 35 16.77 -2.05 -9.11
CA ALA A 35 17.34 -3.31 -9.59
C ALA A 35 16.26 -4.32 -10.04
N LEU A 36 15.09 -4.31 -9.41
CA LEU A 36 14.03 -5.29 -9.64
C LEU A 36 13.03 -4.88 -10.73
N ASN A 37 12.85 -3.58 -10.95
CA ASN A 37 11.95 -2.99 -11.95
C ASN A 37 10.52 -3.57 -11.90
N CYS A 38 9.93 -3.62 -10.71
CA CYS A 38 8.63 -4.23 -10.45
C CYS A 38 7.46 -3.24 -10.57
N PHE A 39 7.69 -1.93 -10.42
CA PHE A 39 6.63 -0.94 -10.38
C PHE A 39 6.69 0.03 -11.57
N THR A 40 5.52 0.34 -12.14
CA THR A 40 5.39 1.37 -13.20
C THR A 40 4.87 2.71 -12.67
N ALA A 41 4.17 2.70 -11.53
CA ALA A 41 3.75 3.88 -10.81
C ALA A 41 3.69 3.56 -9.31
N ILE A 42 4.09 4.52 -8.47
CA ILE A 42 4.02 4.42 -7.01
C ILE A 42 3.04 5.47 -6.49
N THR A 43 1.91 5.04 -5.94
CA THR A 43 0.91 5.93 -5.33
C THR A 43 1.21 6.21 -3.85
N GLY A 44 2.44 6.67 -3.56
CA GLY A 44 2.97 6.74 -2.18
C GLY A 44 2.18 7.65 -1.25
N GLU A 45 1.82 8.85 -1.71
CA GLU A 45 1.02 9.80 -0.92
C GLU A 45 -0.37 9.24 -0.59
N ARG A 46 -1.04 8.67 -1.61
CA ARG A 46 -2.34 7.98 -1.43
C ARG A 46 -2.22 6.84 -0.43
N ALA A 47 -1.19 6.00 -0.53
CA ALA A 47 -0.98 4.87 0.37
C ALA A 47 -0.79 5.34 1.83
N LEU A 48 -0.01 6.40 2.06
CA LEU A 48 0.17 6.98 3.40
C LEU A 48 -1.12 7.61 3.95
N ALA A 49 -1.92 8.26 3.10
CA ALA A 49 -3.22 8.81 3.48
C ALA A 49 -4.23 7.71 3.86
N ASP A 50 -4.29 6.63 3.08
CA ASP A 50 -5.13 5.46 3.38
C ASP A 50 -4.70 4.77 4.67
N ALA A 51 -3.39 4.66 4.92
CA ALA A 51 -2.86 4.13 6.18
C ALA A 51 -3.25 5.00 7.38
N ALA A 52 -3.11 6.32 7.27
CA ALA A 52 -3.54 7.24 8.33
C ALA A 52 -5.05 7.16 8.61
N ARG A 53 -5.87 6.88 7.58
CA ARG A 53 -7.30 6.61 7.76
C ARG A 53 -7.55 5.34 8.56
N VAL A 54 -6.79 4.26 8.30
CA VAL A 54 -6.88 3.01 9.08
C VAL A 54 -6.51 3.25 10.55
N ASP A 55 -5.41 3.97 10.80
CA ASP A 55 -4.99 4.31 12.16
C ASP A 55 -6.05 5.13 12.90
N ARG A 56 -6.70 6.08 12.20
CA ARG A 56 -7.82 6.86 12.76
C ARG A 56 -9.02 5.99 13.11
N LEU A 57 -9.44 5.08 12.23
CA LEU A 57 -10.55 4.16 12.51
C LEU A 57 -10.28 3.32 13.76
N ILE A 58 -9.06 2.79 13.88
CA ILE A 58 -8.63 2.07 15.09
C ILE A 58 -8.67 2.99 16.30
N GLY A 59 -8.17 4.22 16.19
CA GLY A 59 -8.22 5.24 17.25
C GLY A 59 -9.63 5.53 17.77
N GLU A 60 -10.60 5.60 16.86
CA GLU A 60 -12.03 5.78 17.11
C GLU A 60 -12.74 4.51 17.65
N GLY A 61 -12.02 3.39 17.83
CA GLY A 61 -12.61 2.11 18.25
C GLY A 61 -13.47 1.43 17.18
N ARG A 62 -13.32 1.82 15.92
CA ARG A 62 -14.06 1.26 14.78
C ARG A 62 -13.26 0.13 14.14
N ASP A 63 -13.97 -0.84 13.56
CA ASP A 63 -13.33 -1.94 12.84
C ASP A 63 -12.68 -1.43 11.53
N PRO A 64 -11.33 -1.56 11.38
CA PRO A 64 -10.63 -1.22 10.14
C PRO A 64 -10.79 -2.28 9.03
N GLY A 65 -11.41 -3.43 9.31
CA GLY A 65 -11.63 -4.53 8.38
C GLY A 65 -10.47 -5.55 8.31
N PRO A 66 -10.61 -6.65 7.54
CA PRO A 66 -9.75 -7.84 7.57
C PRO A 66 -8.31 -7.66 7.06
N LEU A 67 -8.00 -6.55 6.39
CA LEU A 67 -6.66 -6.24 5.85
C LEU A 67 -6.06 -4.94 6.39
N ALA A 68 -6.41 -4.57 7.63
CA ALA A 68 -5.95 -3.34 8.28
C ALA A 68 -4.43 -3.12 8.14
N GLY A 69 -4.02 -2.06 7.43
CA GLY A 69 -2.62 -1.68 7.26
C GLY A 69 -1.78 -2.61 6.36
N VAL A 70 -2.39 -3.59 5.68
CA VAL A 70 -1.67 -4.46 4.73
C VAL A 70 -1.44 -3.71 3.41
N PRO A 71 -0.19 -3.40 3.02
CA PRO A 71 0.09 -2.80 1.72
C PRO A 71 -0.11 -3.83 0.61
N PHE A 72 -0.57 -3.36 -0.55
CA PHE A 72 -0.64 -4.19 -1.76
C PHE A 72 -0.26 -3.36 -2.99
N ALA A 73 0.01 -4.07 -4.09
CA ALA A 73 0.19 -3.49 -5.41
C ALA A 73 -0.73 -4.21 -6.40
N ALA A 74 -1.18 -3.49 -7.43
CA ALA A 74 -1.98 -4.06 -8.50
C ALA A 74 -1.14 -4.17 -9.77
N LYS A 75 -1.37 -5.22 -10.57
CA LYS A 75 -0.83 -5.29 -11.94
C LYS A 75 -1.36 -4.09 -12.72
N ASN A 76 -0.54 -3.44 -13.54
CA ASN A 76 -0.92 -2.18 -14.21
C ASN A 76 -1.97 -2.31 -15.34
N LEU A 77 -2.66 -3.45 -15.42
CA LEU A 77 -3.87 -3.67 -16.22
C LEU A 77 -5.16 -3.47 -15.41
N PHE A 78 -5.06 -3.31 -14.09
CA PHE A 78 -6.18 -2.96 -13.24
C PHE A 78 -6.35 -1.46 -13.22
N ASP A 79 -7.58 -0.99 -13.39
CA ASP A 79 -7.89 0.43 -13.28
C ASP A 79 -7.68 0.93 -11.86
N VAL A 80 -6.91 2.01 -11.74
CA VAL A 80 -6.69 2.72 -10.49
C VAL A 80 -7.06 4.17 -10.71
N ALA A 81 -8.08 4.65 -10.00
CA ALA A 81 -8.55 6.03 -10.14
C ALA A 81 -7.39 7.04 -10.03
N GLY A 82 -7.27 7.91 -11.04
CA GLY A 82 -6.23 8.93 -11.15
C GLY A 82 -4.88 8.44 -11.68
N VAL A 83 -4.77 7.18 -12.12
CA VAL A 83 -3.56 6.59 -12.71
C VAL A 83 -3.88 6.03 -14.09
N VAL A 84 -3.01 6.26 -15.07
CA VAL A 84 -3.17 5.70 -16.43
C VAL A 84 -3.00 4.18 -16.39
N THR A 85 -3.98 3.45 -16.94
CA THR A 85 -3.93 1.99 -17.06
C THR A 85 -3.08 1.59 -18.27
N LEU A 86 -1.80 1.32 -18.03
CA LEU A 86 -0.83 0.98 -19.09
C LEU A 86 -1.04 -0.40 -19.71
N ALA A 87 -1.55 -1.36 -18.93
CA ALA A 87 -1.67 -2.77 -19.32
C ALA A 87 -0.37 -3.37 -19.90
N GLY A 88 0.80 -2.89 -19.45
CA GLY A 88 2.11 -3.31 -19.95
C GLY A 88 2.45 -2.84 -21.37
N SER A 89 1.70 -1.90 -21.93
CA SER A 89 1.89 -1.39 -23.29
C SER A 89 2.17 0.12 -23.30
N ARG A 90 2.91 0.56 -24.32
CA ARG A 90 3.10 1.98 -24.62
C ARG A 90 1.92 2.62 -25.34
N ILE A 91 1.05 1.82 -25.97
CA ILE A 91 -0.11 2.33 -26.73
C ILE A 91 -1.06 3.14 -25.82
N ASN A 92 -1.12 2.80 -24.53
CA ASN A 92 -2.00 3.46 -23.56
C ASN A 92 -1.32 4.65 -22.85
N LEU A 93 -0.10 5.04 -23.23
CA LEU A 93 0.59 6.19 -22.63
C LEU A 93 0.01 7.54 -23.13
N ASP A 94 -0.71 7.51 -24.27
CA ASP A 94 -1.24 8.68 -24.97
C ASP A 94 -2.77 8.58 -25.14
#